data_AF-A0A8J6SNE4-F1
#
_entry.id   AF-A0A8J6SNE4-F1
#
_cell.length_a   1.000
_cell.length_b   1.000
_cell.length_c   1.000
_cell.angle_alpha   90.00
_cell.angle_beta   90.00
_cell.angle_gamma   90.00
#
_symmetry.space_group_name_H-M   'P 1'
#
loop_
_entity.id
_entity.type
_entity.pdbx_description
1 polymer ?
#
loop_
_entity_poly.entity_id
_entity_poly.type
_entity_poly.pdbx_seq_one_letter_code
_entity_poly.pdbx_strand_id
1 'polypeptide(L)' 'MNQLNKLSSQQQQQVLDFARFLVMTKPVGVPGKKLLPFAGAIPADDLNLMAQAIKEGCEQVDLNEW' A
#
# COMPACT_ATOMS: atom_id res chain seq x y z
N MET A 1 12.97 5.01 20.20
CA MET A 1 12.27 3.96 20.99
C MET A 1 11.54 4.52 22.21
N ASN A 2 11.02 5.76 22.17
CA ASN A 2 10.61 6.50 23.39
C ASN A 2 9.10 6.74 23.54
N GLN A 3 8.26 6.28 22.62
CA GLN A 3 6.80 6.50 22.72
C GLN A 3 6.10 5.39 23.51
N LEU A 4 6.60 4.15 23.47
CA LEU A 4 6.03 3.02 24.22
C LEU A 4 6.12 3.24 25.74
N ASN A 5 7.25 3.79 26.20
CA ASN A 5 7.49 4.02 27.63
C ASN A 5 6.60 5.11 28.25
N LYS A 6 5.90 5.91 27.43
CA LYS A 6 4.92 6.91 27.88
C LYS A 6 3.52 6.33 28.08
N LEU A 7 3.28 5.11 27.59
CA LEU A 7 2.00 4.42 27.72
C LEU A 7 1.88 3.77 29.10
N SER A 8 0.65 3.66 29.59
CA SER A 8 0.38 2.84 30.78
C SER A 8 0.69 1.37 30.51
N SER A 9 0.92 0.57 31.55
CA SER A 9 1.21 -0.87 31.39
C SER A 9 0.10 -1.60 30.60
N GLN A 10 -1.15 -1.20 30.79
CA GLN A 10 -2.28 -1.76 30.04
C GLN A 10 -2.20 -1.42 28.54
N GLN A 11 -1.84 -0.18 28.20
CA GLN A 11 -1.68 0.25 26.81
C GLN A 11 -0.47 -0.41 26.16
N GLN A 12 0.63 -0.59 26.89
CA GLN A 12 1.79 -1.34 26.40
C GLN A 12 1.43 -2.80 26.09
N GLN A 13 0.64 -3.43 26.97
CA GLN A 13 0.15 -4.78 26.77
C GLN A 13 -0.76 -4.87 25.53
N GLN A 14 -1.69 -3.93 25.35
CA GLN A 14 -2.54 -3.87 24.16
C GLN A 14 -1.73 -3.74 22.86
N VAL A 15 -0.71 -2.88 22.83
CA VAL A 15 0.16 -2.73 21.66
C VAL A 15 0.93 -4.01 21.38
N LEU A 16 1.43 -4.67 22.42
CA LEU A 16 2.16 -5.93 22.29
C LEU A 16 1.26 -7.04 21.73
N ASP A 17 0.05 -7.17 22.24
CA ASP A 17 -0.90 -8.18 21.78
C ASP A 17 -1.36 -7.90 20.34
N PHE A 18 -1.55 -6.63 19.98
CA PHE A 18 -1.82 -6.24 18.60
C PHE A 18 -0.65 -6.54 17.65
N ALA A 19 0.58 -6.25 18.04
CA ALA A 19 1.76 -6.56 17.22
C ALA A 19 1.92 -8.07 17.03
N ARG A 20 1.67 -8.87 18.09
CA ARG A 20 1.65 -10.34 18.00
C ARG A 20 0.55 -10.83 17.07
N PHE A 21 -0.66 -10.27 17.19
CA PHE A 21 -1.76 -10.55 16.29
C PHE A 21 -1.34 -10.31 14.84
N LEU A 22 -0.77 -9.15 14.50
CA LEU A 22 -0.30 -8.85 13.14
C LEU A 22 0.76 -9.83 12.61
N VAL A 23 1.64 -10.34 13.48
CA VAL A 23 2.64 -11.35 13.08
C VAL A 23 1.99 -12.71 12.85
N MET A 24 1.03 -13.10 13.69
CA MET A 24 0.30 -14.36 13.58
C MET A 24 -0.67 -14.35 12.40
N THR A 25 -1.34 -13.23 12.17
CA THR A 25 -2.15 -12.97 10.99
C THR A 25 -1.26 -12.38 9.91
N LYS A 26 -0.45 -13.22 9.25
CA LYS A 26 0.16 -12.80 7.98
C LYS A 26 -0.96 -12.26 7.10
N PRO A 27 -0.95 -10.98 6.67
CA PRO A 27 -1.92 -10.51 5.72
C PRO A 27 -1.84 -11.44 4.52
N VAL A 28 -2.90 -12.20 4.29
CA VAL A 28 -2.92 -13.20 3.23
C VAL A 28 -3.12 -12.44 1.94
N GLY A 29 -2.01 -12.02 1.34
CA GLY A 29 -2.01 -11.54 -0.02
C GLY A 29 -2.57 -12.63 -0.94
N VAL A 30 -3.23 -12.21 -2.03
CA VAL A 30 -3.62 -13.14 -3.08
C VAL A 30 -2.32 -13.69 -3.70
N PRO A 31 -2.11 -15.03 -3.75
CA PRO A 31 -0.93 -15.58 -4.41
C PRO A 31 -0.81 -15.06 -5.84
N GLY A 32 0.36 -14.57 -6.26
CA GLY A 32 0.53 -13.94 -7.58
C GLY A 32 0.08 -14.82 -8.75
N LYS A 33 0.20 -16.15 -8.63
CA LYS A 33 -0.35 -17.12 -9.61
C LYS A 33 -1.85 -16.97 -9.86
N LYS A 34 -2.63 -16.50 -8.87
CA LYS A 34 -4.07 -16.24 -9.01
C LYS A 34 -4.36 -14.92 -9.75
N LEU A 35 -3.35 -14.08 -9.96
CA LEU A 35 -3.49 -12.81 -10.67
C LEU A 35 -3.22 -12.94 -12.18
N LEU A 36 -2.62 -14.05 -12.63
CA LEU A 36 -2.31 -14.30 -14.05
C LEU A 36 -3.51 -14.11 -15.00
N PRO A 37 -4.75 -14.51 -14.65
CA PRO A 37 -5.91 -14.26 -15.52
C PRO A 37 -6.19 -12.78 -15.82
N PHE A 38 -5.66 -11.85 -15.02
CA PHE A 38 -5.82 -10.41 -15.23
C PHE A 38 -4.70 -9.80 -16.10
N ALA A 39 -3.65 -10.58 -16.44
CA ALA A 39 -2.58 -10.08 -17.29
C ALA A 39 -3.12 -9.73 -18.68
N GLY A 40 -3.03 -8.45 -19.06
CA GLY A 40 -3.59 -7.97 -20.33
C GLY A 40 -5.12 -7.88 -20.37
N ALA A 41 -5.80 -7.92 -19.22
CA ALA A 41 -7.26 -7.84 -19.17
C ALA A 41 -7.82 -6.43 -19.46
N ILE A 42 -6.97 -5.40 -19.47
CA ILE A 42 -7.37 -4.03 -19.81
C ILE A 42 -7.29 -3.87 -21.34
N PRO A 43 -8.40 -3.52 -22.02
CA PRO A 43 -8.40 -3.22 -23.44
C PRO A 43 -7.42 -2.11 -23.81
N ALA A 44 -6.89 -2.16 -25.04
CA ALA A 44 -5.91 -1.17 -25.51
C ALA A 44 -6.47 0.27 -25.50
N ASP A 45 -7.76 0.44 -25.81
CA ASP A 45 -8.41 1.75 -25.81
C ASP A 45 -8.49 2.33 -24.39
N ASP A 46 -8.81 1.49 -23.40
CA ASP A 46 -8.83 1.89 -21.99
C ASP A 46 -7.42 2.25 -21.50
N LEU A 47 -6.40 1.51 -21.94
CA LEU A 47 -5.00 1.86 -21.65
C LEU A 47 -4.62 3.23 -22.22
N ASN A 48 -5.07 3.54 -23.44
CA ASN A 48 -4.83 4.85 -24.06
C ASN A 48 -5.54 5.98 -23.29
N LEU A 49 -6.78 5.76 -22.86
CA LEU A 49 -7.52 6.72 -22.03
C LEU A 49 -6.81 6.97 -20.69
N MET A 50 -6.35 5.92 -20.02
CA MET A 50 -5.58 6.05 -18.78
C MET A 50 -4.28 6.83 -19.00
N ALA A 51 -3.54 6.52 -20.08
CA ALA A 51 -2.30 7.22 -20.42
C ALA A 51 -2.53 8.71 -20.67
N GLN A 52 -3.61 9.07 -21.37
CA GLN A 52 -3.98 10.46 -21.62
C GLN A 52 -4.35 11.17 -20.31
N ALA A 53 -5.17 10.55 -19.46
CA ALA A 53 -5.56 11.12 -18.17
C ALA A 53 -4.35 11.37 -17.25
N ILE A 54 -3.37 10.44 -17.24
CA ILE A 54 -2.11 10.63 -16.50
C ILE A 54 -1.34 11.82 -17.06
N LYS A 55 -1.23 11.95 -18.40
CA LYS A 55 -0.51 13.04 -19.03
C LYS A 55 -1.16 14.41 -18.77
N GLU A 56 -2.48 14.47 -18.74
CA GLU A 56 -3.25 15.69 -18.49
C GLU A 56 -3.27 16.06 -17.00
N GLY A 57 -3.31 15.07 -16.11
CA GLY A 57 -3.48 15.26 -14.67
C GLY A 57 -2.20 15.21 -13.83
N CYS A 58 -1.08 14.70 -14.34
CA CYS A 58 0.18 14.75 -13.61
C CYS A 58 0.76 16.16 -13.68
N GLU A 59 0.91 16.79 -12.51
CA GLU A 59 1.76 17.95 -12.33
C GLU A 59 3.17 17.61 -12.85
N GLN A 60 3.75 18.51 -13.66
CA GLN A 60 5.14 18.37 -14.06
C GLN A 60 6.00 18.66 -12.84
N VAL A 61 6.77 17.68 -12.38
CA VAL A 61 7.78 17.91 -11.34
C VAL A 61 8.88 18.76 -11.96
N ASP A 62 8.99 20.04 -11.57
CA ASP A 62 10.19 20.82 -11.85
C ASP A 62 11.31 20.27 -10.98
N LEU A 63 12.26 19.58 -11.62
CA LEU A 63 13.42 19.01 -10.95
C LEU A 63 14.37 20.07 -10.38
N ASN A 64 14.15 21.35 -10.70
CA ASN A 64 14.94 22.48 -10.22
C ASN A 64 14.30 23.22 -9.03
N GLU A 65 13.13 22.78 -8.55
CA GLU A 65 12.45 23.37 -7.38
C GLU A 65 12.83 22.73 -6.03
N TRP A 66 13.88 21.89 -5.99
CA TRP A 66 14.39 21.23 -4.77
C TRP A 66 15.72 21.80 -4.28
#